data_AF-A0A974SGM9-F1
#
_entry.id   AF-A0A974SGM9-F1
#
_cell.length_a   1.000
_cell.length_b   1.000
_cell.length_c   1.000
_cell.angle_alpha   90.00
_cell.angle_beta   90.00
_cell.angle_gamma   90.00
#
_symmetry.space_group_name_H-M   'P 1'
#
loop_
_entity.id
_entity.type
_entity.pdbx_description
1 polymer ?
#
loop_
_entity_poly.entity_id
_entity_poly.type
_entity_poly.pdbx_seq_one_letter_code
_entity_poly.pdbx_strand_id
1 'polypeptide(L)'
;MTQAGEGEETVAPQISTAALERWQTFADDAPLDVRLTKADLDNLLLALRNLAIGQSELVAALSAHTDQDLGGCVDSMMRASELSRLAFGRINALVAAVMDKAEPAAAGA
;
A
#
# COMPACT_ATOMS: atom_id res chain seq x y z
N MET A 1 5.31 -0.15 -35.92
CA MET A 1 5.10 -1.01 -34.74
C MET A 1 5.37 -0.16 -33.53
N THR A 2 4.32 0.41 -32.95
CA THR A 2 4.43 1.31 -31.78
C THR A 2 4.37 0.43 -30.54
N GLN A 3 5.49 0.35 -29.81
CA GLN A 3 5.59 -0.45 -28.61
C GLN A 3 4.76 0.20 -27.50
N ALA A 4 3.92 -0.62 -26.87
CA ALA A 4 2.99 -0.23 -25.83
C ALA A 4 3.69 0.18 -24.55
N GLY A 5 3.01 1.07 -23.81
CA GLY A 5 3.45 1.78 -22.61
C GLY A 5 4.35 0.98 -21.66
N GLU A 6 5.51 1.58 -21.39
CA GLU A 6 6.26 1.35 -20.17
C GLU A 6 5.30 1.60 -19.00
N GLY A 7 4.97 0.52 -18.28
CA GLY A 7 4.26 0.63 -17.03
C GLY A 7 5.07 1.54 -16.12
N GLU A 8 4.50 2.67 -15.75
CA GLU A 8 5.04 3.52 -14.69
C GLU A 8 5.27 2.62 -13.48
N GLU A 9 6.54 2.28 -13.29
CA GLU A 9 7.04 1.76 -12.04
C GLU A 9 6.74 2.85 -11.03
N THR A 10 5.61 2.70 -10.35
CA THR A 10 5.14 3.63 -9.34
C THR A 10 6.11 3.49 -8.18
N VAL A 11 7.22 4.22 -8.27
CA VAL A 11 8.16 4.45 -7.18
C VAL A 11 7.28 4.85 -6.01
N ALA A 12 7.28 4.02 -4.96
CA ALA A 12 6.51 4.31 -3.76
C ALA A 12 6.85 5.75 -3.33
N PRO A 13 5.85 6.63 -3.12
CA PRO A 13 6.13 8.02 -2.81
C PRO A 13 7.11 8.09 -1.64
N GLN A 14 8.28 8.68 -1.87
CA GLN A 14 9.25 8.87 -0.81
C GLN A 14 8.69 9.94 0.14
N ILE A 15 8.59 9.58 1.41
CA ILE A 15 8.18 10.50 2.47
C ILE A 15 9.22 11.62 2.50
N SER A 16 8.78 12.88 2.39
CA SER A 16 9.70 14.01 2.40
C SER A 16 10.41 14.12 3.76
N THR A 17 11.69 14.50 3.75
CA THR A 17 12.46 14.68 5.00
C THR A 17 11.79 15.70 5.93
N ALA A 18 11.22 16.77 5.38
CA ALA A 18 10.48 17.76 6.15
C ALA A 18 9.21 17.19 6.81
N ALA A 19 8.47 16.31 6.13
CA ALA A 19 7.31 15.64 6.72
C ALA A 19 7.73 14.68 7.84
N LEU A 20 8.85 13.96 7.67
CA LEU A 20 9.43 13.11 8.71
C LEU A 20 9.85 13.90 9.94
N GLU A 21 10.57 15.01 9.74
CA GLU A 21 11.01 15.88 10.83
C GLU A 21 9.81 16.47 11.58
N ARG A 22 8.81 17.02 10.88
CA ARG A 22 7.58 17.52 11.51
C ARG A 22 6.85 16.42 12.27
N TRP A 23 6.71 15.23 11.69
CA TRP A 23 6.03 14.11 12.34
C TRP A 23 6.69 13.72 13.68
N GLN A 24 8.02 13.77 13.75
CA GLN A 24 8.78 13.50 14.97
C GLN A 24 8.62 14.57 16.07
N THR A 25 8.09 15.75 15.73
CA THR A 25 7.82 16.81 16.72
C THR A 25 6.50 16.65 17.45
N PHE A 26 5.59 15.82 16.95
CA PHE A 26 4.31 15.57 17.61
C PHE A 26 4.52 14.67 18.82
N ALA A 27 3.82 14.95 19.93
CA ALA A 27 3.78 14.05 21.06
C ALA A 27 2.97 12.79 20.70
N ASP A 28 3.31 11.64 21.29
CA ASP A 28 2.65 10.35 21.00
C ASP A 28 1.14 10.37 21.23
N ASP A 29 0.66 11.23 22.15
CA ASP A 29 -0.76 11.39 22.51
C ASP A 29 -1.39 12.66 21.92
N ALA A 30 -0.67 13.41 21.08
CA ALA A 30 -1.19 14.63 20.47
C ALA A 30 -2.33 14.29 19.49
N PRO A 31 -3.52 14.94 19.63
CA PRO A 31 -4.57 14.79 18.64
C PRO A 31 -4.14 15.48 17.34
N LEU A 32 -4.32 14.79 16.20
CA LEU A 32 -3.96 15.26 14.87
C LEU A 32 -5.18 15.28 13.95
N ASP A 33 -5.30 16.35 13.18
CA ASP A 33 -6.23 16.44 12.04
C ASP A 33 -5.49 16.07 10.76
N VAL A 34 -6.09 15.19 9.94
CA VAL A 34 -5.53 14.77 8.66
C VAL A 34 -6.57 14.95 7.55
N ARG A 35 -6.23 15.76 6.55
CA ARG A 35 -7.08 15.98 5.37
C ARG A 35 -6.65 15.08 4.24
N LEU A 36 -7.37 13.98 4.06
CA LEU A 36 -7.16 13.04 2.95
C LEU A 36 -8.08 13.37 1.78
N THR A 37 -7.59 13.15 0.57
CA THR A 37 -8.44 13.19 -0.63
C THR A 37 -9.21 11.88 -0.74
N LYS A 38 -10.33 11.88 -1.48
CA LYS A 38 -11.03 10.63 -1.83
C LYS A 38 -10.09 9.64 -2.53
N ALA A 39 -9.18 10.13 -3.39
CA ALA A 39 -8.23 9.28 -4.11
C ALA A 39 -7.25 8.56 -3.16
N ASP A 40 -6.80 9.22 -2.09
CA ASP A 40 -5.96 8.60 -1.05
C ASP A 40 -6.69 7.40 -0.41
N LEU A 41 -8.00 7.57 -0.12
CA LEU A 41 -8.84 6.51 0.45
C LEU A 41 -9.16 5.40 -0.56
N ASP A 42 -9.50 5.74 -1.79
CA ASP A 42 -9.76 4.75 -2.85
C ASP A 42 -8.51 3.86 -3.09
N ASN A 43 -7.33 4.48 -3.09
CA ASN A 43 -6.06 3.76 -3.25
C ASN A 43 -5.79 2.81 -2.09
N LEU A 44 -6.10 3.21 -0.85
CA LEU A 44 -6.04 2.32 0.31
C LEU A 44 -7.01 1.15 0.18
N LEU A 45 -8.26 1.42 -0.20
CA LEU A 45 -9.27 0.36 -0.36
C LEU A 45 -8.86 -0.66 -1.44
N LEU A 46 -8.28 -0.19 -2.55
CA LEU A 46 -7.71 -1.06 -3.58
C LEU A 46 -6.52 -1.88 -3.05
N ALA A 47 -5.65 -1.28 -2.24
CA ALA A 47 -4.53 -1.99 -1.62
C ALA A 47 -5.00 -3.11 -0.69
N LEU A 48 -5.97 -2.82 0.18
CA LEU A 48 -6.57 -3.79 1.10
C LEU A 48 -7.24 -4.94 0.34
N ARG A 49 -7.95 -4.62 -0.75
CA ARG A 49 -8.53 -5.64 -1.63
C ARG A 49 -7.46 -6.52 -2.26
N ASN A 50 -6.38 -5.94 -2.77
CA ASN A 50 -5.29 -6.70 -3.36
C ASN A 50 -4.62 -7.63 -2.34
N LEU A 51 -4.43 -7.18 -1.10
CA LEU A 51 -3.89 -8.04 -0.03
C LEU A 51 -4.83 -9.22 0.28
N ALA A 52 -6.14 -8.99 0.36
CA ALA A 52 -7.11 -10.05 0.59
C ALA A 52 -7.13 -11.08 -0.56
N ILE A 53 -7.03 -10.62 -1.81
CA ILE A 53 -6.91 -11.51 -2.97
C ILE A 53 -5.57 -12.27 -2.91
N GLY A 54 -4.47 -11.59 -2.60
CA GLY A 54 -3.14 -12.20 -2.46
C GLY A 54 -3.11 -13.29 -1.39
N GLN A 55 -3.80 -13.10 -0.27
CA GLN A 55 -3.98 -14.16 0.73
C GLN A 55 -4.70 -15.39 0.17
N SER A 56 -5.73 -15.19 -0.66
CA SER A 56 -6.43 -16.29 -1.33
C SER A 56 -5.51 -17.02 -2.33
N GLU A 57 -4.66 -16.30 -3.06
CA GLU A 57 -3.64 -16.89 -3.94
C GLU A 57 -2.59 -17.69 -3.16
N LEU A 58 -2.20 -17.26 -1.95
CA LEU A 58 -1.32 -18.05 -1.09
C LEU A 58 -1.97 -19.34 -0.61
N VAL A 59 -3.28 -19.32 -0.31
CA VAL A 59 -4.04 -20.54 0.00
C VAL A 59 -4.10 -21.47 -1.22
N ALA A 60 -4.34 -20.92 -2.41
CA ALA A 60 -4.31 -21.69 -3.65
C ALA A 60 -2.94 -22.32 -3.91
N ALA A 61 -1.85 -21.59 -3.63
CA ALA A 61 -0.50 -22.12 -3.73
C ALA A 61 -0.26 -23.31 -2.78
N LEU A 62 -0.74 -23.21 -1.53
CA LEU A 62 -0.64 -24.30 -0.56
C LEU A 62 -1.44 -25.54 -1.00
N SER A 63 -2.63 -25.35 -1.56
CA SER A 63 -3.43 -26.43 -2.13
C SER A 63 -2.70 -27.10 -3.29
N ALA A 64 -2.19 -26.31 -4.26
CA ALA A 64 -1.44 -26.82 -5.40
C ALA A 64 -0.17 -27.57 -4.98
N HIS A 65 0.54 -27.07 -3.96
CA HIS A 65 1.69 -27.76 -3.37
C HIS A 65 1.30 -29.12 -2.78
N THR A 66 0.17 -29.19 -2.07
CA THR A 66 -0.35 -30.44 -1.48
C THR A 66 -0.74 -31.45 -2.56
N ASP A 67 -1.29 -30.96 -3.68
CA ASP A 67 -1.66 -31.76 -4.84
C ASP A 67 -0.46 -32.11 -5.76
N GLN A 68 0.77 -31.76 -5.36
CA GLN A 68 2.00 -31.95 -6.13
C GLN A 68 2.03 -31.23 -7.49
N ASP A 69 1.16 -30.23 -7.68
CA ASP A 69 1.20 -29.31 -8.82
C ASP A 69 2.16 -28.14 -8.55
N LEU A 70 3.44 -28.38 -8.86
CA LEU A 70 4.48 -27.36 -8.70
C LEU A 70 4.26 -26.15 -9.62
N GLY A 71 3.65 -26.33 -10.79
CA GLY A 71 3.36 -25.24 -11.73
C GLY A 71 2.31 -24.28 -11.14
N GLY A 72 1.16 -24.83 -10.73
CA GLY A 72 0.10 -24.06 -10.09
C GLY A 72 0.54 -23.40 -8.78
N CYS A 73 1.42 -24.05 -8.02
CA CYS A 73 2.00 -23.48 -6.81
C CYS A 73 2.81 -22.22 -7.11
N VAL A 74 3.75 -22.27 -8.07
CA VAL A 74 4.61 -21.12 -8.42
C VAL A 74 3.78 -19.98 -9.01
N ASP A 75 2.84 -20.29 -9.90
CA ASP A 75 1.98 -19.27 -10.52
C ASP A 75 1.17 -18.49 -9.47
N SER A 76 0.57 -19.22 -8.52
CA SER A 76 -0.22 -18.61 -7.43
C SER A 76 0.66 -17.78 -6.49
N MET A 77 1.86 -18.26 -6.15
CA MET A 77 2.84 -17.49 -5.37
C MET A 77 3.28 -16.20 -6.08
N MET A 78 3.52 -16.27 -7.39
CA MET A 78 3.88 -15.09 -8.19
C MET A 78 2.76 -14.06 -8.20
N ARG A 79 1.50 -14.49 -8.38
CA ARG A 79 0.33 -13.60 -8.31
C ARG A 79 0.19 -12.95 -6.94
N ALA A 80 0.33 -13.73 -5.86
CA ALA A 80 0.31 -13.20 -4.50
C ALA A 80 1.40 -12.15 -4.25
N SER A 81 2.61 -12.41 -4.76
CA SER A 81 3.74 -11.47 -4.67
C SER A 81 3.45 -10.16 -5.41
N GLU A 82 2.93 -10.23 -6.64
CA GLU A 82 2.60 -9.04 -7.43
C GLU A 82 1.49 -8.21 -6.78
N LEU A 83 0.43 -8.86 -6.29
CA LEU A 83 -0.64 -8.18 -5.55
C LEU A 83 -0.12 -7.48 -4.29
N SER A 84 0.81 -8.13 -3.58
CA SER A 84 1.47 -7.55 -2.41
C SER A 84 2.30 -6.33 -2.80
N ARG A 85 3.10 -6.42 -3.87
CA ARG A 85 3.92 -5.31 -4.38
C ARG A 85 3.06 -4.09 -4.73
N LEU A 86 1.95 -4.30 -5.45
CA LEU A 86 1.00 -3.25 -5.81
C LEU A 86 0.31 -2.64 -4.58
N ALA A 87 -0.03 -3.45 -3.58
CA ALA A 87 -0.61 -2.96 -2.34
C ALA A 87 0.38 -2.14 -1.51
N PHE A 88 1.64 -2.58 -1.41
CA PHE A 88 2.67 -1.87 -0.65
C PHE A 88 2.91 -0.45 -1.18
N GLY A 89 2.99 -0.26 -2.51
CA GLY A 89 3.15 1.07 -3.09
C GLY A 89 2.03 2.03 -2.68
N ARG A 90 0.78 1.55 -2.66
CA ARG A 90 -0.42 2.33 -2.30
C ARG A 90 -0.49 2.62 -0.79
N ILE A 91 -0.11 1.65 0.05
CA ILE A 91 -0.04 1.83 1.49
C ILE A 91 1.02 2.88 1.83
N ASN A 92 2.20 2.79 1.22
CA ASN A 92 3.27 3.78 1.42
C ASN A 92 2.86 5.17 0.95
N ALA A 93 2.11 5.28 -0.16
CA ALA A 93 1.54 6.55 -0.61
C ALA A 93 0.60 7.17 0.41
N LEU A 94 -0.26 6.35 1.04
CA LEU A 94 -1.14 6.82 2.12
C LEU A 94 -0.33 7.27 3.34
N VAL A 95 0.66 6.48 3.78
CA VAL A 95 1.53 6.84 4.91
C VAL A 95 2.20 8.18 4.65
N ALA A 96 2.76 8.37 3.46
CA ALA A 96 3.35 9.65 3.06
C ALA A 96 2.32 10.79 3.11
N ALA A 97 1.10 10.59 2.58
CA ALA A 97 0.04 11.60 2.61
C ALA A 97 -0.41 11.96 4.03
N VAL A 98 -0.52 10.98 4.93
CA VAL A 98 -0.84 11.20 6.34
C VAL A 98 0.27 12.01 7.00
N MET A 99 1.52 11.58 6.85
CA MET A 99 2.64 12.27 7.48
C MET A 99 2.79 13.69 6.96
N ASP A 100 2.63 13.90 5.66
CA ASP A 100 2.77 15.21 5.01
C ASP A 100 1.65 16.20 5.38
N LYS A 101 0.42 15.72 5.56
CA LYS A 101 -0.77 16.58 5.76
C LYS A 101 -1.27 16.64 7.21
N ALA A 102 -0.64 15.92 8.14
CA ALA A 102 -1.03 15.94 9.54
C ALA A 102 -0.71 17.28 10.21
N GLU A 103 -1.70 17.84 10.87
CA GLU A 103 -1.60 19.09 11.63
C GLU A 103 -2.12 18.84 13.05
N PRO A 104 -1.58 19.53 14.09
CA PRO A 104 -2.17 19.47 15.43
C PRO A 104 -3.64 19.87 15.38
N ALA A 105 -4.50 19.04 15.99
CA ALA A 105 -5.92 19.38 16.09
C ALA A 105 -6.06 20.70 16.86
N ALA A 106 -6.92 21.60 16.36
CA ALA A 106 -7.17 22.85 17.05
C ALA A 106 -7.71 22.56 18.46
N ALA A 107 -7.13 23.20 19.48
CA ALA A 107 -7.64 23.10 20.83
C ALA A 107 -9.03 23.76 20.90
N GLY A 108 -10.09 22.94 20.77
CA GLY A 108 -11.48 23.35 21.00
C GLY A 108 -12.42 23.16 19.80
N ALA A 109 -12.85 21.92 19.57
CA ALA A 109 -14.15 21.63 18.98
C ALA A 109 -15.07 21.03 20.05
#